data_AF-A0A3B3X6E6-F1
#
_entry.id   AF-A0A3B3X6E6-F1
#
_cell.length_a   1.000
_cell.length_b   1.000
_cell.length_c   1.000
_cell.angle_alpha   90.00
_cell.angle_beta   90.00
_cell.angle_gamma   90.00
#
_symmetry.space_group_name_H-M   'P 1'
#
loop_
_entity.id
_entity.type
_entity.pdbx_description
1 polymer ?
#
loop_
_entity_poly.entity_id
_entity_poly.type
_entity_poly.pdbx_seq_one_letter_code
_entity_poly.pdbx_strand_id
1 'polypeptide(L)'
;MMADTPCKLGHFPGKKASQAAEERGKWETKKEFILSVAGAIIGLGNVWRFPYLCYKNGGGAFFIPYFLFLITCGVPLFVLETSLGQYTSQGGIMCWRKICPLFEGMGYASQIIIFYGNISYVVILAWAFLYLFSSFSGNLPWANCNNTWNTGTSF
;
A
#
# COMPACT_ATOMS: atom_id res chain seq x y z
N MET A 1 -49.66 33.24 41.13
CA MET A 1 -48.98 31.98 41.48
C MET A 1 -48.17 31.57 40.27
N MET A 2 -46.87 31.92 40.32
CA MET A 2 -45.86 31.55 39.34
C MET A 2 -45.66 30.03 39.35
N ALA A 3 -45.56 29.44 38.17
CA ALA A 3 -44.91 28.14 37.96
C ALA A 3 -44.19 28.17 36.60
N ASP A 4 -43.14 28.99 36.53
CA ASP A 4 -42.13 28.90 35.48
C ASP A 4 -41.31 27.63 35.70
N THR A 5 -41.47 26.63 34.82
CA THR A 5 -40.51 25.52 34.72
C THR A 5 -39.63 25.77 33.49
N PRO A 6 -38.32 26.05 33.65
CA PRO A 6 -37.45 26.33 32.53
C PRO A 6 -37.20 25.05 31.74
N CYS A 7 -37.42 25.13 30.42
CA CYS A 7 -36.98 24.14 29.45
C CYS A 7 -35.44 24.04 29.54
N LYS A 8 -34.95 22.96 30.18
CA LYS A 8 -33.53 22.64 30.23
C LYS A 8 -33.03 22.49 28.79
N LEU A 9 -32.23 23.45 28.33
CA LEU A 9 -31.42 23.30 27.12
C LEU A 9 -30.58 22.03 27.26
N GLY A 10 -30.94 21.02 26.48
CA GLY A 10 -30.16 19.80 26.32
C GLY A 10 -28.74 20.16 25.87
N HIS A 11 -27.78 19.77 26.69
CA HIS A 11 -26.37 19.69 26.37
C HIS A 11 -26.19 18.94 25.05
N PHE A 12 -25.88 19.65 23.95
CA PHE A 12 -25.48 19.04 22.70
C PHE A 12 -24.22 18.19 22.94
N PRO A 13 -24.21 16.89 22.59
CA PRO A 13 -23.09 16.02 22.89
C PRO A 13 -21.94 16.30 21.92
N GLY A 14 -21.11 17.28 22.23
CA GLY A 14 -19.83 17.53 21.53
C GLY A 14 -18.77 16.43 21.73
N LYS A 15 -19.06 15.39 22.54
CA LYS A 15 -18.11 14.33 22.91
C LYS A 15 -17.99 13.17 21.91
N LYS A 16 -18.98 12.92 21.04
CA LYS A 16 -18.94 11.74 20.15
C LYS A 16 -17.87 11.83 19.05
N ALA A 17 -17.60 13.04 18.53
CA ALA A 17 -16.58 13.22 17.50
C ALA A 17 -15.14 13.06 18.04
N SER A 18 -14.90 13.45 19.31
CA SER A 18 -13.58 13.33 19.95
C SER A 18 -13.22 11.88 20.25
N GLN A 19 -14.16 11.08 20.78
CA GLN A 19 -13.91 9.65 21.07
C GLN A 19 -13.71 8.82 19.79
N ALA A 20 -14.50 9.05 18.74
CA ALA A 20 -14.31 8.35 17.47
C ALA A 20 -12.97 8.69 16.78
N ALA A 21 -12.43 9.90 17.04
CA ALA A 21 -11.12 10.33 16.55
C ALA A 21 -9.95 9.87 17.44
N GLU A 22 -10.23 9.42 18.66
CA GLU A 22 -9.25 8.83 19.59
C GLU A 22 -9.14 7.31 19.37
N GLU A 23 -10.25 6.64 19.03
CA GLU A 23 -10.26 5.22 18.61
C GLU A 23 -9.50 4.99 17.28
N ARG A 24 -9.51 5.98 16.39
CA ARG A 24 -8.78 5.95 15.12
C ARG A 24 -7.42 6.63 15.33
N GLY A 25 -6.39 5.82 15.53
CA GLY A 25 -5.00 6.29 15.65
C GLY A 25 -4.64 7.33 14.58
N LYS A 26 -4.04 8.44 15.02
CA LYS A 26 -3.56 9.51 14.15
C LYS A 26 -2.07 9.33 13.90
N TRP A 27 -1.60 9.81 12.75
CA TRP A 27 -0.17 9.94 12.51
C TRP A 27 0.39 11.05 13.37
N GLU A 28 1.47 10.77 14.11
CA GLU A 28 2.13 11.75 14.98
C GLU A 28 2.82 12.83 14.13
N THR A 29 3.41 12.43 12.99
CA THR A 29 4.12 13.36 12.09
C THR A 29 3.78 13.15 10.62
N LYS A 30 3.71 14.25 9.84
CA LYS A 30 3.55 14.22 8.37
C LYS A 30 4.62 13.37 7.65
N LYS A 31 5.83 13.30 8.21
CA LYS A 31 6.94 12.52 7.67
C LYS A 31 6.67 11.02 7.75
N GLU A 32 6.05 10.54 8.82
CA GLU A 32 5.68 9.13 8.98
C GLU A 32 4.67 8.73 7.90
N PHE A 33 3.66 9.58 7.66
CA PHE A 33 2.70 9.37 6.59
C PHE A 33 3.36 9.28 5.21
N ILE A 34 4.23 10.24 4.87
CA ILE A 34 4.93 10.24 3.57
C ILE A 34 5.83 9.02 3.44
N LEU A 35 6.53 8.62 4.51
CA LEU A 35 7.40 7.45 4.49
C LEU A 35 6.61 6.15 4.32
N SER A 36 5.46 6.00 4.99
CA SER A 36 4.57 4.86 4.81
C SER A 36 4.02 4.78 3.39
N VAL A 37 3.60 5.91 2.82
CA VAL A 37 3.14 5.98 1.41
C VAL A 37 4.27 5.64 0.44
N ALA A 38 5.47 6.18 0.65
CA ALA A 38 6.62 5.88 -0.19
C ALA A 38 6.98 4.38 -0.13
N GLY A 39 6.95 3.77 1.05
CA GLY A 39 7.17 2.33 1.23
C GLY A 39 6.11 1.46 0.55
N ALA A 40 4.86 1.94 0.49
CA ALA A 40 3.79 1.23 -0.23
C ALA A 40 3.95 1.31 -1.76
N ILE A 41 4.50 2.42 -2.28
CA ILE A 41 4.70 2.63 -3.73
C ILE A 41 6.00 1.95 -4.21
N ILE A 42 7.06 1.98 -3.41
CA ILE A 42 8.37 1.42 -3.76
C ILE A 42 8.40 -0.08 -3.41
N GLY A 43 8.01 -0.92 -4.37
CA GLY A 43 8.09 -2.39 -4.23
C GLY A 43 9.29 -3.02 -4.94
N LEU A 44 9.73 -4.19 -4.47
CA LEU A 44 10.64 -5.13 -5.15
C LEU A 44 10.18 -5.43 -6.59
N GLY A 45 8.87 -5.50 -6.82
CA GLY A 45 8.30 -5.63 -8.15
C GLY A 45 8.70 -4.52 -9.12
N ASN A 46 8.82 -3.28 -8.63
CA ASN A 46 9.29 -2.16 -9.44
C ASN A 46 10.78 -2.27 -9.74
N VAL A 47 11.58 -2.87 -8.85
CA VAL A 47 13.05 -2.98 -9.02
C VAL A 47 13.43 -3.85 -10.22
N TRP A 48 12.76 -4.98 -10.46
CA TRP A 48 13.08 -5.85 -11.60
C TRP A 48 12.16 -5.66 -12.81
N ARG A 49 10.88 -5.32 -12.61
CA ARG A 49 9.92 -5.26 -13.72
C ARG A 49 10.08 -3.98 -14.52
N PHE A 50 10.42 -2.87 -13.86
CA PHE A 50 10.64 -1.61 -14.55
C PHE A 50 11.83 -1.69 -15.52
N PRO A 51 13.02 -2.17 -15.13
CA PRO A 51 14.14 -2.32 -16.07
C PRO A 51 13.82 -3.31 -17.20
N TYR A 52 13.17 -4.44 -16.88
CA TYR A 52 12.78 -5.42 -17.89
C TYR A 52 11.87 -4.82 -18.97
N LEU A 53 10.88 -4.03 -18.56
CA LEU A 53 9.92 -3.43 -19.47
C LEU A 53 10.55 -2.28 -20.28
N CYS A 54 11.43 -1.47 -19.66
CA CYS A 54 12.20 -0.46 -20.37
C CYS A 54 13.07 -1.10 -21.45
N TYR A 55 13.80 -2.17 -21.13
CA TYR A 55 14.69 -2.83 -22.08
C TYR A 55 13.92 -3.37 -23.30
N LYS A 56 12.76 -4.00 -23.08
CA LYS A 56 11.94 -4.56 -24.15
C LYS A 56 11.28 -3.49 -25.04
N ASN A 57 10.93 -2.33 -24.46
CA ASN A 57 10.13 -1.30 -25.14
C ASN A 57 10.98 -0.13 -25.67
N GLY A 58 12.21 -0.40 -26.13
CA GLY A 58 13.07 0.61 -26.74
C GLY A 58 13.89 1.45 -25.75
N GLY A 59 14.15 0.92 -24.55
CA GLY A 59 15.02 1.52 -23.55
C GLY A 59 14.52 2.88 -23.06
N GLY A 60 15.30 3.93 -23.31
CA GLY A 60 15.01 5.29 -22.87
C GLY A 60 13.75 5.92 -23.49
N ALA A 61 13.29 5.43 -24.66
CA ALA A 61 12.07 5.95 -25.27
C ALA A 61 10.79 5.60 -24.48
N PHE A 62 10.84 4.56 -23.63
CA PHE A 62 9.72 4.14 -22.79
C PHE A 62 9.37 5.16 -21.69
N PHE A 63 10.29 6.06 -21.34
CA PHE A 63 10.05 7.08 -20.32
C PHE A 63 9.01 8.12 -20.76
N ILE A 64 8.93 8.45 -22.04
CA ILE A 64 8.00 9.47 -22.57
C ILE A 64 6.53 9.08 -22.29
N PRO A 65 6.03 7.91 -22.74
CA PRO A 65 4.67 7.50 -22.40
C PRO A 65 4.51 7.25 -20.90
N TYR A 66 5.52 6.72 -20.21
CA TYR A 66 5.46 6.46 -18.77
C TYR A 66 5.18 7.74 -17.96
N PHE A 67 5.92 8.83 -18.20
CA PHE A 67 5.69 10.10 -17.51
C PHE A 67 4.35 10.74 -17.88
N LEU A 68 3.92 10.61 -19.15
CA LEU A 68 2.61 11.10 -19.56
C LEU A 68 1.50 10.41 -18.76
N PHE A 69 1.46 9.07 -18.74
CA PHE A 69 0.46 8.33 -17.95
C PHE A 69 0.59 8.56 -16.45
N LEU A 70 1.80 8.76 -15.93
CA LEU A 70 2.00 9.09 -14.52
C LEU A 70 1.35 10.42 -14.16
N ILE A 71 1.52 11.46 -14.98
CA ILE A 71 0.96 12.78 -14.70
C ILE A 71 -0.55 12.83 -15.00
N THR A 72 -1.01 12.19 -16.08
CA THR A 72 -2.42 12.26 -16.51
C THR A 72 -3.33 11.29 -15.77
N CYS A 73 -2.83 10.12 -15.36
CA CYS A 73 -3.63 9.10 -14.67
C CYS A 73 -3.10 8.81 -13.26
N GLY A 74 -1.79 8.63 -13.10
CA GLY A 74 -1.19 8.25 -11.80
C GLY A 74 -1.44 9.29 -10.70
N VAL A 75 -1.06 10.55 -10.93
CA VAL A 75 -1.21 11.64 -9.96
C VAL A 75 -2.68 11.91 -9.62
N PRO A 76 -3.60 12.04 -10.61
CA PRO A 76 -5.02 12.22 -10.30
C PRO A 76 -5.64 11.07 -9.51
N LEU A 77 -5.31 9.82 -9.85
CA LEU A 77 -5.81 8.65 -9.10
C LEU A 77 -5.29 8.63 -7.68
N PHE A 78 -4.00 8.93 -7.47
CA PHE A 78 -3.40 8.99 -6.14
C PHE A 78 -4.02 10.09 -5.26
N VAL A 79 -4.27 11.28 -5.84
CA VAL A 79 -4.95 12.38 -5.14
C VAL A 79 -6.40 12.02 -4.84
N LEU A 80 -7.11 11.38 -5.77
CA LEU A 80 -8.48 10.93 -5.58
C LEU A 80 -8.56 9.90 -4.44
N GLU A 81 -7.68 8.90 -4.44
CA GLU A 81 -7.65 7.87 -3.39
C GLU A 81 -7.32 8.48 -2.02
N THR A 82 -6.31 9.35 -1.97
CA THR A 82 -5.90 9.99 -0.71
C THR A 82 -6.97 10.93 -0.17
N SER A 83 -7.61 11.73 -1.03
CA SER A 83 -8.69 12.65 -0.63
C SER A 83 -9.94 11.90 -0.17
N LEU A 84 -10.32 10.80 -0.84
CA LEU A 84 -11.40 9.93 -0.41
C LEU A 84 -11.11 9.24 0.94
N GLY A 85 -9.87 8.79 1.15
CA GLY A 85 -9.44 8.20 2.41
C GLY A 85 -9.45 9.20 3.58
N GLN A 86 -9.08 10.45 3.32
CA GLN A 86 -9.16 11.54 4.30
C GLN A 86 -10.60 11.97 4.59
N TYR A 87 -11.42 12.13 3.55
CA TYR A 87 -12.83 12.54 3.67
C TYR A 87 -13.66 11.51 4.43
N THR A 88 -13.57 10.24 4.03
CA THR A 88 -14.43 9.19 4.59
C THR A 88 -13.88 8.67 5.92
N SER A 89 -12.58 8.86 6.16
CA SER A 89 -11.88 8.48 7.40
C SER A 89 -12.14 7.03 7.83
N GLN A 90 -12.40 6.15 6.86
CA GLN A 90 -12.76 4.74 7.03
C GLN A 90 -11.96 3.88 6.04
N GLY A 91 -11.80 2.59 6.35
CA GLY A 91 -11.08 1.65 5.49
C GLY A 91 -11.73 1.47 4.12
N GLY A 92 -10.97 0.95 3.14
CA GLY A 92 -11.38 0.88 1.73
C GLY A 92 -12.76 0.29 1.48
N ILE A 93 -13.13 -0.79 2.19
CA ILE A 93 -14.45 -1.44 2.06
C ILE A 93 -15.58 -0.53 2.58
N MET A 94 -15.38 0.07 3.75
CA MET A 94 -16.37 0.97 4.37
C MET A 94 -16.50 2.31 3.64
N CYS A 95 -15.42 2.76 2.99
CA CYS A 95 -15.40 3.96 2.17
C CYS A 95 -16.41 3.86 1.02
N TRP A 96 -16.35 2.77 0.24
CA TRP A 96 -17.27 2.53 -0.87
C TRP A 96 -18.73 2.39 -0.39
N ARG A 97 -18.97 1.73 0.74
CA ARG A 97 -20.31 1.60 1.32
C ARG A 97 -20.97 2.93 1.69
N LYS A 98 -20.18 3.93 2.13
CA LYS A 98 -20.69 5.26 2.48
C LYS A 98 -20.94 6.17 1.28
N ILE A 99 -20.16 6.02 0.22
CA ILE A 99 -20.31 6.83 -0.99
C ILE A 99 -21.46 6.28 -1.84
N CYS A 100 -21.40 5.01 -2.19
CA CYS A 100 -22.39 4.32 -3.01
C CYS A 100 -22.39 2.82 -2.67
N PRO A 101 -23.42 2.29 -1.99
CA PRO A 101 -23.47 0.88 -1.61
C PRO A 101 -23.45 -0.09 -2.81
N LEU A 102 -23.81 0.39 -4.01
CA LEU A 102 -23.68 -0.39 -5.26
C LEU A 102 -22.23 -0.74 -5.61
N PHE A 103 -21.26 0.10 -5.23
CA PHE A 103 -19.83 -0.12 -5.48
C PHE A 103 -19.12 -0.84 -4.33
N GLU A 104 -19.85 -1.41 -3.36
CA GLU A 104 -19.27 -2.17 -2.25
C GLU A 104 -18.37 -3.33 -2.73
N GLY A 105 -18.72 -3.95 -3.87
CA GLY A 105 -17.93 -5.00 -4.50
C GLY A 105 -16.50 -4.57 -4.89
N MET A 106 -16.26 -3.28 -5.18
CA MET A 106 -14.92 -2.78 -5.50
C MET A 106 -13.96 -2.90 -4.31
N GLY A 107 -14.44 -2.64 -3.09
CA GLY A 107 -13.63 -2.76 -1.88
C GLY A 107 -13.23 -4.21 -1.58
N TYR A 108 -14.15 -5.15 -1.77
CA TYR A 108 -13.85 -6.58 -1.62
C TYR A 108 -12.89 -7.08 -2.71
N ALA A 109 -13.10 -6.67 -3.97
CA ALA A 109 -12.22 -7.02 -5.08
C ALA A 109 -10.79 -6.54 -4.84
N SER A 110 -10.60 -5.28 -4.40
CA SER A 110 -9.26 -4.77 -4.06
C SER A 110 -8.60 -5.55 -2.93
N GLN A 111 -9.36 -5.95 -1.90
CA GLN A 111 -8.81 -6.71 -0.78
C GLN A 111 -8.34 -8.11 -1.20
N ILE A 112 -9.10 -8.78 -2.08
CA ILE A 112 -8.74 -10.10 -2.61
C ILE A 112 -7.46 -10.00 -3.47
N ILE A 113 -7.36 -8.98 -4.33
CA ILE A 113 -6.16 -8.76 -5.17
C ILE A 113 -4.92 -8.53 -4.27
N ILE A 114 -5.06 -7.69 -3.25
CA ILE A 114 -3.98 -7.44 -2.29
C ILE A 114 -3.60 -8.72 -1.54
N PHE A 115 -4.57 -9.54 -1.13
CA PHE A 115 -4.32 -10.80 -0.43
C PHE A 115 -3.48 -11.77 -1.29
N TYR A 116 -3.90 -12.03 -2.54
CA TYR A 116 -3.13 -12.86 -3.46
C TYR A 116 -1.74 -12.28 -3.75
N GLY A 117 -1.64 -10.95 -3.90
CA GLY A 117 -0.36 -10.26 -4.05
C GLY A 117 0.57 -10.54 -2.86
N ASN A 118 0.08 -10.37 -1.64
CA ASN A 118 0.86 -10.60 -0.41
C ASN A 118 1.38 -12.03 -0.29
N ILE A 119 0.58 -13.04 -0.64
CA ILE A 119 1.03 -14.45 -0.62
C ILE A 119 2.28 -14.63 -1.49
N SER A 120 2.22 -14.17 -2.74
CA SER A 120 3.37 -14.27 -3.65
C SER A 120 4.57 -13.46 -3.17
N TYR A 121 4.32 -12.30 -2.55
CA TYR A 121 5.36 -11.39 -2.10
C TYR A 121 6.14 -11.92 -0.89
N VAL A 122 5.45 -12.55 0.06
CA VAL A 122 6.06 -13.18 1.24
C VAL A 122 7.00 -14.31 0.83
N VAL A 123 6.64 -15.10 -0.19
CA VAL A 123 7.52 -16.15 -0.74
C VAL A 123 8.79 -15.53 -1.30
N ILE A 124 8.71 -14.47 -2.10
CA ILE A 124 9.90 -13.81 -2.65
C ILE A 124 10.77 -13.22 -1.53
N LEU A 125 10.17 -12.61 -0.52
CA LEU A 125 10.90 -12.12 0.65
C LEU A 125 11.60 -13.25 1.40
N ALA A 126 10.96 -14.40 1.57
CA ALA A 126 11.57 -15.56 2.22
C ALA A 126 12.81 -16.06 1.44
N TRP A 127 12.74 -16.08 0.11
CA TRP A 127 13.89 -16.39 -0.73
C TRP A 127 14.99 -15.33 -0.56
N ALA A 128 14.65 -14.04 -0.62
CA ALA A 128 15.62 -12.97 -0.42
C ALA A 128 16.32 -13.05 0.95
N PHE A 129 15.58 -13.37 2.01
CA PHE A 129 16.15 -13.60 3.34
C PHE A 129 17.09 -14.81 3.36
N LEU A 130 16.72 -15.92 2.72
CA LEU A 130 17.59 -17.09 2.60
C LEU A 130 18.91 -16.72 1.91
N TYR A 131 18.87 -16.02 0.77
CA TYR A 131 20.08 -15.55 0.07
C TYR A 131 20.88 -14.54 0.90
N LEU A 132 20.21 -13.67 1.66
CA LEU A 132 20.88 -12.75 2.58
C LEU A 132 21.67 -13.49 3.65
N PHE A 133 21.05 -14.47 4.32
CA PHE A 133 21.74 -15.27 5.34
C PHE A 133 22.86 -16.12 4.74
N SER A 134 22.65 -16.71 3.57
CA SER A 134 23.69 -17.46 2.85
C SER A 134 24.86 -16.56 2.39
N SER A 135 24.66 -15.25 2.24
CA SER A 135 25.72 -14.29 1.88
C SER A 135 26.68 -13.96 3.03
N PHE A 136 26.30 -14.23 4.28
CA PHE A 136 27.22 -14.07 5.43
C PHE A 136 28.24 -15.22 5.55
N SER A 137 28.12 -16.26 4.71
CA SER A 137 29.13 -17.32 4.63
C SER A 137 30.35 -16.83 3.84
N GLY A 138 31.56 -17.12 4.33
CA GLY A 138 32.81 -16.61 3.75
C GLY A 138 33.07 -17.01 2.29
N ASN A 139 32.47 -18.10 1.82
CA ASN A 139 32.39 -18.46 0.40
C ASN A 139 30.92 -18.49 -0.01
N LEU A 140 30.56 -17.76 -1.07
CA LEU A 140 29.18 -17.70 -1.55
C LEU A 140 28.81 -19.05 -2.18
N PRO A 141 27.67 -19.66 -1.81
CA PRO A 141 27.33 -21.01 -2.27
C PRO A 141 27.03 -21.06 -3.78
N TRP A 142 26.64 -19.94 -4.41
CA TRP A 142 26.45 -19.84 -5.86
C TRP A 142 27.69 -19.40 -6.64
N ALA A 143 28.84 -19.23 -5.99
CA ALA A 143 30.09 -18.85 -6.68
C ALA A 143 30.82 -20.06 -7.30
N ASN A 144 30.62 -21.26 -6.75
CA ASN A 144 31.32 -22.46 -7.19
C ASN A 144 30.34 -23.56 -7.58
N CYS A 145 30.74 -24.38 -8.55
CA CYS A 145 29.94 -25.51 -9.02
C CYS A 145 30.05 -26.77 -8.14
N ASN A 146 30.79 -26.72 -7.02
CA ASN A 146 31.02 -27.87 -6.12
C ASN A 146 29.98 -27.97 -4.99
N ASN A 147 28.70 -28.03 -5.32
CA ASN A 147 27.62 -28.20 -4.36
C ASN A 147 26.81 -29.47 -4.62
N THR A 148 26.15 -29.99 -3.58
CA THR A 148 25.35 -31.23 -3.65
C THR A 148 24.11 -31.12 -4.52
N TRP A 149 23.65 -29.90 -4.82
CA TRP A 149 22.50 -29.63 -5.69
C TRP A 149 22.87 -29.35 -7.15
N ASN A 150 24.17 -29.28 -7.49
CA ASN A 150 24.59 -28.99 -8.86
C ASN A 150 24.55 -30.25 -9.72
N THR A 151 23.99 -30.12 -10.92
CA THR A 151 23.95 -31.19 -11.92
C THR A 151 25.20 -31.13 -12.80
N GLY A 152 25.63 -32.25 -13.39
CA GLY A 152 26.92 -32.42 -14.11
C GLY A 152 27.13 -31.56 -15.37
N THR A 153 26.23 -30.62 -15.66
CA THR A 153 26.32 -29.61 -16.73
C THR A 153 26.74 -28.23 -16.22
N SER A 154 27.08 -28.11 -14.94
CA SER A 154 27.55 -26.86 -14.34
C SER A 154 29.03 -26.69 -14.67
N PHE A 155 29.34 -25.97 -15.76
CA PHE A 155 30.69 -25.61 -16.17
C PHE A 155 31.30 -24.56 -15.23
#